data_AF-A0A2K1R9M0-F1
#
_entry.id   AF-A0A2K1R9M0-F1
#
_cell.length_a   1.000
_cell.length_b   1.000
_cell.length_c   1.000
_cell.angle_alpha   90.00
_cell.angle_beta   90.00
_cell.angle_gamma   90.00
#
_symmetry.space_group_name_H-M   'P 1'
#
loop_
_entity.id
_entity.type
_entity.pdbx_description
1 polymer ?
#
loop_
_entity_poly.entity_id
_entity_poly.type
_entity_poly.pdbx_seq_one_letter_code
_entity_poly.pdbx_strand_id
1 'polypeptide(L)'
;MLFILGAYMIPGLRGGGDVRKITNLTLSPSVIFGYLLKSPFGGEGWIVSVDDLEDIIGGHVWLGSICILCGIWHILTKPFAWARRALVWSGEAYLSYMLCYICLHNQIYHFQIPYHHYLYFVFA
;
A
#
# COMPACT_ATOMS: atom_id res chain seq x y z
N MET A 1 -2.70 -7.24 -6.30
CA MET A 1 -2.75 -7.39 -7.78
C MET A 1 -4.15 -7.78 -8.27
N LEU A 2 -4.89 -8.66 -7.59
CA LEU A 2 -6.31 -8.94 -7.88
C LEU A 2 -7.22 -7.71 -7.76
N PHE A 3 -6.87 -6.75 -6.89
CA PHE A 3 -7.54 -5.46 -6.74
C PHE A 3 -7.60 -4.63 -8.05
N ILE A 4 -6.56 -4.67 -8.88
CA ILE A 4 -6.51 -3.94 -10.16
C ILE A 4 -7.44 -4.58 -11.19
N LEU A 5 -7.51 -5.91 -11.20
CA LEU A 5 -8.51 -6.65 -11.98
C LEU A 5 -9.94 -6.35 -11.50
N GLY A 6 -10.17 -6.26 -10.19
CA GLY A 6 -11.46 -5.85 -9.63
C GLY A 6 -11.84 -4.42 -10.01
N ALA A 7 -10.94 -3.45 -9.86
CA ALA A 7 -11.19 -2.06 -10.24
C ALA A 7 -11.46 -1.88 -11.75
N TYR A 8 -10.89 -2.74 -12.60
CA TYR A 8 -11.16 -2.74 -14.04
C TYR A 8 -12.46 -3.46 -14.44
N MET A 9 -12.94 -4.40 -13.61
CA MET A 9 -14.06 -5.30 -13.91
C MET A 9 -15.34 -5.04 -13.09
N ILE A 10 -15.31 -4.16 -12.08
CA ILE A 10 -16.48 -3.82 -11.25
C ILE A 10 -17.16 -2.55 -11.80
N PRO A 11 -18.39 -2.65 -12.33
CA PRO A 11 -19.20 -1.47 -12.59
C PRO A 11 -19.69 -0.87 -11.28
N GLY A 12 -19.41 0.41 -11.07
CA GLY A 12 -20.07 1.26 -10.08
C GLY A 12 -19.77 0.90 -8.62
N LEU A 13 -18.71 1.49 -8.06
CA LEU A 13 -18.59 1.66 -6.61
C LEU A 13 -19.68 2.65 -6.17
N ARG A 14 -20.81 2.09 -5.73
CA ARG A 14 -22.09 2.71 -5.38
C ARG A 14 -21.97 4.14 -4.82
N GLY A 15 -22.52 5.08 -5.60
CA GLY A 15 -22.75 6.47 -5.18
C GLY A 15 -23.23 7.40 -6.30
N GLY A 16 -23.86 6.87 -7.36
CA GLY A 16 -24.32 7.69 -8.49
C GLY A 16 -23.20 8.33 -9.33
N GLY A 17 -21.95 7.85 -9.19
CA GLY A 17 -20.84 8.23 -10.05
C GLY A 17 -20.79 7.34 -11.29
N ASP A 18 -20.67 7.97 -12.45
CA ASP A 18 -20.56 7.29 -13.74
C ASP A 18 -19.28 6.44 -13.82
N VAL A 19 -19.33 5.34 -14.59
CA VAL A 19 -18.18 4.43 -14.75
C VAL A 19 -17.12 5.11 -15.61
N ARG A 20 -16.19 5.83 -14.98
CA ARG A 20 -15.04 6.43 -15.68
C ARG A 20 -13.98 5.36 -15.91
N LYS A 21 -13.72 5.04 -17.18
CA LYS A 21 -12.52 4.28 -17.57
C LYS A 21 -11.28 5.11 -17.23
N ILE A 22 -10.43 4.57 -16.36
CA ILE A 22 -9.13 5.16 -16.07
C ILE A 22 -8.18 4.79 -17.20
N THR A 23 -7.81 5.79 -17.99
CA THR A 23 -6.97 5.62 -19.20
C THR A 23 -5.57 6.20 -19.03
N ASN A 24 -5.38 7.16 -18.12
CA ASN A 24 -4.10 7.77 -17.81
C ASN A 24 -3.72 7.43 -16.36
N LEU A 25 -2.91 6.39 -16.15
CA LEU A 25 -2.44 6.05 -14.81
C LEU A 25 -1.20 6.89 -14.48
N THR A 26 -1.16 7.47 -13.28
CA THR A 26 0.05 8.09 -12.73
C THR A 26 1.06 7.01 -12.38
N LEU A 27 1.98 6.71 -13.30
CA LEU A 27 3.07 5.76 -13.08
C LEU A 27 4.38 6.46 -12.64
N SER A 28 4.36 7.79 -12.50
CA SER A 28 5.55 8.55 -12.09
C SER A 28 5.96 8.19 -10.67
N PRO A 29 7.17 7.63 -10.45
CA PRO A 29 7.64 7.23 -9.13
C PRO A 29 7.78 8.44 -8.19
N SER A 30 8.14 9.62 -8.71
CA SER A 30 8.28 10.83 -7.90
C SER A 30 6.97 11.26 -7.22
N VAL A 31 5.83 11.01 -7.86
CA VAL A 31 4.51 11.34 -7.31
C VAL A 31 4.11 10.29 -6.26
N ILE A 32 4.22 9.00 -6.61
CA ILE A 32 3.82 7.90 -5.72
C ILE A 32 4.69 7.82 -4.47
N PHE A 33 6.01 7.88 -4.62
CA PHE A 33 6.92 7.94 -3.46
C PHE A 33 6.89 9.31 -2.76
N GLY A 34 6.43 10.37 -3.44
CA GLY A 34 6.18 11.68 -2.85
C GLY A 34 5.14 11.63 -1.74
N TYR A 35 4.06 10.86 -1.91
CA TYR A 35 3.05 10.65 -0.85
C TYR A 35 3.63 9.98 0.40
N LEU A 36 4.61 9.07 0.25
CA LEU A 36 5.28 8.41 1.36
C LEU A 36 6.18 9.34 2.17
N LEU A 37 6.67 10.43 1.56
CA LEU A 37 7.58 11.39 2.19
C LEU A 37 6.86 12.62 2.76
N LYS A 38 5.55 12.75 2.56
CA LYS A 38 4.73 13.81 3.15
C LYS A 38 4.65 13.68 4.68
N SER A 39 4.53 14.83 5.35
CA SER A 39 4.35 14.88 6.79
C SER A 39 3.04 14.20 7.24
N PRO A 40 3.05 13.41 8.33
CA PRO A 40 1.83 12.84 8.92
C PRO A 40 1.06 13.85 9.79
N PHE A 41 1.56 15.07 9.95
CA PHE A 41 0.92 16.11 10.74
C PHE A 41 -0.12 16.91 9.91
N GLY A 42 -1.01 17.63 10.61
CA GLY A 42 -2.13 18.34 9.99
C GLY A 42 -1.69 19.28 8.87
N GLY A 43 -2.31 19.15 7.70
CA GLY A 43 -2.08 19.99 6.51
C GLY A 43 -1.52 19.25 5.29
N GLU A 44 -0.63 18.27 5.49
CA GLU A 44 -0.04 17.49 4.37
C GLU A 44 -0.62 16.09 4.22
N GLY A 45 -1.05 15.47 5.32
CA GLY A 45 -1.86 14.27 5.31
C GLY A 45 -1.20 13.01 4.74
N TRP A 46 0.12 12.80 4.86
CA TRP A 46 0.86 11.59 4.45
C TRP A 46 0.22 10.80 3.27
N ILE A 47 -0.01 9.50 3.44
CA ILE A 47 -0.74 8.64 2.49
C ILE A 47 -2.27 8.80 2.55
N VAL A 48 -2.77 9.56 3.52
CA VAL A 48 -4.18 9.92 3.69
C VAL A 48 -4.61 10.99 2.69
N SER A 49 -3.66 11.71 2.10
CA SER A 49 -3.90 12.83 1.19
C SER A 49 -4.17 12.43 -0.26
N VAL A 50 -4.24 11.13 -0.56
CA VAL A 50 -4.43 10.62 -1.93
C VAL A 50 -5.91 10.70 -2.30
N ASP A 51 -6.27 11.68 -3.11
CA ASP A 51 -7.64 11.99 -3.53
C ASP A 51 -8.04 11.39 -4.89
N ASP A 52 -7.07 11.04 -5.73
CA ASP A 52 -7.31 10.50 -7.08
C ASP A 52 -7.27 8.97 -7.18
N LEU A 53 -8.23 8.39 -7.90
CA LEU A 53 -8.30 6.95 -8.18
C LEU A 53 -7.15 6.48 -9.11
N GLU A 54 -6.63 7.38 -9.95
CA GLU A 54 -5.45 7.15 -10.81
C GLU A 54 -4.18 6.87 -9.99
N ASP A 55 -3.97 7.63 -8.91
CA ASP A 55 -2.84 7.48 -7.99
C ASP A 55 -2.97 6.25 -7.09
N ILE A 56 -4.21 5.90 -6.67
CA ILE A 56 -4.48 4.66 -5.93
C ILE A 56 -4.13 3.44 -6.79
N ILE A 57 -4.60 3.38 -8.04
CA ILE A 57 -4.30 2.25 -8.94
C ILE A 57 -2.82 2.23 -9.31
N GLY A 58 -2.22 3.39 -9.61
CA GLY A 58 -0.79 3.53 -9.87
C GLY A 58 0.07 3.01 -8.71
N GLY A 59 -0.28 3.37 -7.48
CA GLY A 59 0.37 2.89 -6.26
C GLY A 59 0.30 1.36 -6.11
N HIS A 60 -0.83 0.74 -6.45
CA HIS A 60 -0.99 -0.73 -6.41
C HIS A 60 -0.17 -1.45 -7.48
N VAL A 61 -0.01 -0.85 -8.67
CA VAL A 61 0.88 -1.39 -9.72
C VAL A 61 2.32 -1.39 -9.25
N TRP A 62 2.77 -0.28 -8.62
CA TRP A 62 4.10 -0.18 -8.03
C TRP A 62 4.30 -1.16 -6.87
N LEU A 63 3.35 -1.24 -5.93
CA LEU A 63 3.40 -2.18 -4.82
C LEU A 63 3.47 -3.64 -5.31
N GLY A 64 2.64 -4.01 -6.29
CA GLY A 64 2.65 -5.35 -6.89
C GLY A 64 4.00 -5.69 -7.54
N SER A 65 4.57 -4.73 -8.27
CA SER A 65 5.89 -4.88 -8.91
C SER A 65 6.99 -5.08 -7.88
N ILE A 66 7.00 -4.27 -6.80
CA ILE A 66 7.98 -4.38 -5.71
C ILE A 66 7.82 -5.72 -4.97
N CYS A 67 6.60 -6.16 -4.68
CA CYS A 67 6.36 -7.45 -4.02
C CYS A 67 6.91 -8.63 -4.84
N ILE A 68 6.74 -8.61 -6.16
CA ILE A 68 7.26 -9.68 -7.05
C ILE A 68 8.79 -9.63 -7.11
N LEU A 69 9.38 -8.46 -7.35
CA LEU A 69 10.84 -8.30 -7.43
C LEU A 69 11.52 -8.64 -6.10
N CYS A 70 10.96 -8.17 -4.98
CA CYS A 70 11.43 -8.45 -3.63
C CYS A 70 11.26 -9.95 -3.29
N GLY A 71 10.14 -10.57 -3.69
CA GLY A 71 9.91 -12.01 -3.51
C GLY A 71 10.96 -12.86 -4.25
N ILE A 72 11.22 -12.56 -5.52
CA ILE A 72 12.26 -13.23 -6.31
C ILE A 72 13.64 -13.03 -5.64
N TRP A 73 13.94 -11.81 -5.23
CA TRP A 73 15.19 -11.51 -4.51
C TRP A 73 15.36 -12.35 -3.23
N HIS A 74 14.31 -12.46 -2.41
CA HIS A 74 14.36 -13.26 -1.17
C HIS A 74 14.50 -14.76 -1.42
N ILE A 75 14.04 -15.28 -2.56
CA ILE A 75 14.25 -16.68 -2.96
C ILE A 75 15.70 -16.92 -3.37
N LEU A 76 16.27 -15.99 -4.15
CA LEU A 76 17.59 -16.16 -4.75
C LEU A 76 18.74 -15.83 -3.80
N THR A 77 18.50 -15.06 -2.74
CA THR A 77 19.55 -14.57 -1.85
C THR A 77 19.51 -15.23 -0.47
N LYS A 78 20.67 -15.34 0.17
CA LYS A 78 20.78 -15.75 1.58
C LYS A 78 20.85 -14.50 2.46
N PRO A 79 20.37 -14.57 3.72
CA PRO A 79 20.40 -13.42 4.61
C PRO A 79 21.83 -12.93 4.80
N PHE A 80 22.08 -11.64 4.59
CA PHE A 80 23.41 -11.04 4.72
C PHE A 80 23.95 -11.10 6.15
N ALA A 81 25.27 -10.99 6.30
CA ALA A 81 25.92 -11.13 7.60
C ALA A 81 25.44 -10.11 8.65
N TRP A 82 25.10 -8.89 8.25
CA TRP A 82 24.55 -7.87 9.14
C TRP A 82 23.14 -8.26 9.63
N ALA A 83 22.27 -8.74 8.73
CA ALA A 83 20.90 -9.11 9.05
C ALA A 83 20.88 -10.29 10.04
N ARG A 84 21.77 -11.28 9.83
CA ARG A 84 21.93 -12.41 10.75
C ARG A 84 22.34 -12.00 12.17
N ARG A 85 23.01 -10.86 12.34
CA ARG A 85 23.46 -10.35 13.64
C ARG A 85 22.45 -9.40 14.30
N ALA A 86 21.61 -8.73 13.50
CA ALA A 86 20.68 -7.72 13.99
C ALA A 86 19.30 -8.30 14.38
N LEU A 87 18.90 -9.44 13.80
CA LEU A 87 17.57 -10.03 13.98
C LEU A 87 17.62 -11.34 14.78
N VAL A 88 16.51 -11.66 15.46
CA VAL A 88 16.31 -12.93 16.16
C VAL A 88 15.61 -13.91 15.21
N TRP A 89 16.20 -15.08 14.99
CA TRP A 89 15.75 -16.07 14.01
C TRP A 89 15.00 -17.23 14.71
N SER A 90 13.88 -16.93 15.37
CA SER A 90 13.03 -17.92 16.04
C SER A 90 11.56 -17.80 15.64
N GLY A 91 10.78 -18.87 15.78
CA GLY A 91 9.34 -18.86 15.49
C GLY A 91 8.57 -17.77 16.25
N GLU A 92 8.91 -17.56 17.53
CA GLU A 92 8.32 -16.52 18.37
C GLU A 92 8.72 -15.11 17.92
N ALA A 93 9.95 -14.92 17.46
CA ALA A 93 10.41 -13.65 16.90
C ALA A 93 9.68 -13.32 15.59
N TYR A 94 9.49 -14.31 14.71
CA TYR A 94 8.68 -14.09 13.51
C TYR A 94 7.23 -13.73 13.85
N LEU A 95 6.65 -14.39 14.85
CA LEU A 95 5.30 -14.05 15.32
C LEU A 95 5.24 -12.60 15.84
N SER A 96 6.22 -12.16 16.63
CA SER A 96 6.24 -10.79 17.15
C SER A 96 6.42 -9.74 16.05
N TYR A 97 7.22 -10.03 15.01
CA TYR A 97 7.33 -9.16 13.83
C TYR A 97 5.99 -9.00 13.10
N MET A 98 5.23 -10.09 12.95
CA MET A 98 3.90 -10.06 12.33
C MET A 98 2.86 -9.34 13.19
N LEU A 99 2.89 -9.53 14.52
CA LEU A 99 2.02 -8.81 15.45
C LEU A 99 2.28 -7.30 15.42
N CYS A 100 3.55 -6.89 15.37
CA CYS A 100 3.93 -5.50 15.21
C CYS A 100 3.38 -4.92 13.89
N TYR A 101 3.52 -5.67 12.78
CA TYR A 101 2.98 -5.27 11.49
C TYR A 101 1.45 -5.08 11.53
N ILE A 102 0.70 -6.02 12.09
CA ILE A 102 -0.78 -5.93 12.16
C ILE A 102 -1.21 -4.78 13.07
N CYS A 103 -0.50 -4.51 14.18
CA CYS A 103 -0.76 -3.38 15.06
C CYS A 103 -0.59 -2.03 14.34
N LEU A 104 0.54 -1.86 13.64
CA LEU A 104 0.84 -0.65 12.86
C LEU A 104 -0.18 -0.46 11.73
N HIS A 105 -0.51 -1.53 11.03
CA HIS A 105 -1.53 -1.53 9.99
C HIS A 105 -2.88 -1.05 10.55
N ASN A 106 -3.36 -1.64 11.65
CA ASN A 106 -4.60 -1.21 12.29
C ASN A 106 -4.56 0.26 12.72
N GLN A 107 -3.44 0.74 13.27
CA GLN A 107 -3.27 2.14 13.64
C GLN A 107 -3.40 3.09 12.43
N ILE A 108 -2.80 2.75 11.30
CA ILE A 108 -2.91 3.53 10.06
C ILE A 108 -4.36 3.53 9.55
N TYR A 109 -5.04 2.39 9.62
CA TYR A 109 -6.43 2.26 9.19
C TYR A 109 -7.35 3.14 10.03
N HIS A 110 -7.19 3.09 11.36
CA HIS A 110 -7.97 3.90 12.28
C HIS A 110 -7.73 5.41 12.06
N PHE A 111 -6.51 5.80 11.66
CA PHE A 111 -6.22 7.17 11.26
C PHE A 111 -6.85 7.54 9.91
N GLN A 112 -6.91 6.64 8.93
CA GLN A 112 -7.43 6.89 7.57
C GLN A 112 -8.96 7.08 7.51
N ILE A 113 -9.70 6.23 8.22
CA ILE A 113 -11.17 6.14 8.19
C ILE A 113 -11.89 7.49 8.38
N PRO A 114 -11.55 8.32 9.39
CA PRO A 114 -12.26 9.59 9.60
C PRO A 114 -11.98 10.66 8.52
N TYR A 115 -10.92 10.51 7.71
CA TYR A 115 -10.49 11.53 6.75
C TYR A 115 -10.78 11.18 5.29
N HIS A 116 -11.16 9.93 4.97
CA HIS A 116 -11.20 9.47 3.58
C HIS A 116 -12.41 8.59 3.25
N HIS A 117 -13.41 9.17 2.57
CA HIS A 117 -14.61 8.45 2.14
C HIS A 117 -14.38 7.43 1.00
N TYR A 118 -13.27 7.52 0.26
CA TYR A 118 -12.97 6.62 -0.88
C TYR A 118 -12.25 5.31 -0.50
N LEU A 119 -11.75 5.19 0.73
CA LEU A 119 -10.75 4.17 1.07
C LEU A 119 -11.26 2.93 1.81
N TYR A 120 -12.55 2.88 2.15
CA TYR A 120 -13.17 1.70 2.77
C TYR A 120 -13.07 0.42 1.90
N PHE A 121 -12.85 0.57 0.59
CA PHE A 121 -12.78 -0.54 -0.37
C PHE A 121 -11.35 -0.96 -0.78
N VAL A 122 -10.33 -0.18 -0.47
CA VAL A 122 -8.95 -0.40 -0.98
C VAL A 122 -8.16 -1.38 -0.10
N PHE A 123 -8.64 -1.60 1.11
CA PHE A 123 -7.84 -2.12 2.21
C PHE A 123 -8.54 -3.24 2.99
N ALA A 124 -9.72 -3.67 2.53
CA ALA A 124 -10.48 -4.83 3.00
C ALA A 124 -10.10 -6.11 2.23
#